data_AF-A0A0G0T7R2-F1
#
_entry.id   AF-A0A0G0T7R2-F1
#
_cell.length_a   1.000
_cell.length_b   1.000
_cell.length_c   1.000
_cell.angle_alpha   90.00
_cell.angle_beta   90.00
_cell.angle_gamma   90.00
#
_symmetry.space_group_name_H-M   'P 1'
#
loop_
_entity.id
_entity.type
_entity.pdbx_description
1 polymer ?
#
loop_
_entity_poly.entity_id
_entity_poly.type
_entity_poly.pdbx_seq_one_letter_code
_entity_poly.pdbx_strand_id
1 'polypeptide(L)' 'MALKISAIIIAKNEEKKIGDSLKSVKWVDEIIVIDNDSIDKTAQIARRYGARVIPF' A
#
# COMPACT_ATOMS: atom_id res chain seq x y z
N MET A 1 -14.89 21.32 -7.64
CA MET A 1 -14.40 19.92 -7.61
C MET A 1 -13.30 19.83 -6.57
N ALA A 2 -13.30 18.80 -5.72
CA ALA A 2 -12.17 18.54 -4.84
C ALA A 2 -11.02 17.91 -5.64
N LEU A 3 -9.77 18.26 -5.31
CA LEU A 3 -8.59 17.62 -5.87
C LEU A 3 -8.50 16.19 -5.36
N LYS A 4 -8.24 15.23 -6.27
CA LYS A 4 -7.99 13.84 -5.90
C LYS A 4 -6.52 13.65 -5.53
N ILE A 5 -6.28 12.85 -4.50
CA ILE A 5 -4.95 12.55 -3.99
C ILE A 5 -4.72 11.04 -4.06
N SER A 6 -3.58 10.65 -4.64
CA SER A 6 -3.10 9.25 -4.63
C SER A 6 -1.85 9.14 -3.75
N ALA A 7 -1.79 8.10 -2.92
CA ALA A 7 -0.58 7.72 -2.19
C ALA A 7 0.09 6.53 -2.88
N ILE A 8 1.39 6.65 -3.15
CA ILE A 8 2.21 5.56 -3.71
C ILE A 8 3.21 5.12 -2.63
N ILE A 9 3.18 3.83 -2.29
CA ILE A 9 4.09 3.22 -1.32
C ILE A 9 4.89 2.13 -2.03
N ILE A 10 6.23 2.22 -1.98
CA ILE A 10 7.12 1.17 -2.45
C ILE A 10 7.50 0.32 -1.24
N ALA A 11 7.30 -1.00 -1.32
CA ALA A 11 7.52 -1.91 -0.20
C ALA A 11 8.31 -3.16 -0.61
N LYS A 12 9.12 -3.67 0.32
CA LYS A 12 9.81 -4.96 0.23
C LYS A 12 9.94 -5.58 1.61
N ASN A 13 9.25 -6.69 1.85
CA ASN A 13 9.26 -7.41 3.14
C ASN A 13 8.94 -6.53 4.37
N GLU A 14 7.88 -5.73 4.27
CA GLU A 14 7.40 -4.81 5.29
C GLU A 14 6.13 -5.32 6.02
N GLU A 15 5.91 -6.63 6.15
CA GLU A 15 4.67 -7.16 6.75
C GLU A 15 4.39 -6.63 8.17
N LYS A 16 5.44 -6.20 8.88
CA LYS A 16 5.35 -5.65 10.24
C LYS A 16 4.95 -4.17 10.28
N LYS A 17 5.11 -3.42 9.20
CA LYS A 17 4.90 -1.95 9.18
C LYS A 17 3.90 -1.49 8.13
N ILE A 18 3.75 -2.23 7.03
CA ILE A 18 2.93 -1.82 5.89
C ILE A 18 1.49 -1.50 6.30
N GLY A 19 0.93 -2.24 7.27
CA GLY A 19 -0.40 -1.98 7.80
C GLY A 19 -0.55 -0.60 8.44
N ASP A 20 0.45 -0.14 9.21
CA ASP A 20 0.39 1.17 9.86
C ASP A 20 0.63 2.32 8.87
N SER A 21 1.50 2.11 7.88
CA SER A 21 1.65 3.03 6.74
C SER A 21 0.35 3.19 5.96
N LEU A 22 -0.38 2.10 5.70
CA LEU A 22 -1.65 2.13 4.98
C LEU A 22 -2.76 2.82 5.79
N LYS A 23 -2.78 2.63 7.12
CA LYS A 23 -3.70 3.36 8.00
C LYS A 23 -3.45 4.87 7.97
N SER A 24 -2.19 5.31 8.00
CA SER A 24 -1.84 6.73 8.09
C SER A 24 -2.24 7.53 6.85
N VAL A 25 -2.33 6.86 5.69
CA VAL A 25 -2.75 7.48 4.42
C VAL A 25 -4.18 7.13 4.01
N LYS A 26 -5.00 6.51 4.88
CA LYS A 26 -6.37 6.07 4.55
C LYS A 26 -7.31 7.20 4.08
N TRP A 27 -6.92 8.46 4.30
CA TRP A 27 -7.69 9.65 3.92
C TRP A 27 -7.61 10.00 2.43
N VAL A 28 -6.71 9.38 1.66
CA VAL A 28 -6.55 9.64 0.22
C VAL A 28 -7.59 8.88 -0.61
N ASP A 29 -7.81 9.30 -1.86
CA ASP A 29 -8.77 8.67 -2.77
C ASP A 29 -8.29 7.32 -3.31
N GLU A 30 -6.96 7.16 -3.46
CA GLU A 30 -6.35 5.95 -4.01
C GLU A 30 -5.03 5.62 -3.30
N ILE A 31 -4.83 4.35 -2.96
CA ILE A 31 -3.55 3.85 -2.47
C ILE A 31 -3.01 2.82 -3.46
N ILE A 32 -1.78 3.05 -3.93
CA ILE A 32 -1.04 2.12 -4.79
C ILE A 32 0.18 1.62 -4.01
N VAL A 33 0.34 0.30 -3.93
CA VAL A 33 1.54 -0.33 -3.38
C VAL A 33 2.33 -0.97 -4.51
N ILE A 34 3.57 -0.51 -4.70
CA ILE A 34 4.55 -1.16 -5.58
C ILE A 34 5.30 -2.19 -4.72
N ASP A 35 5.05 -3.46 -4.98
CA ASP A 35 5.67 -4.57 -4.24
C ASP A 35 6.92 -5.06 -4.96
N ASN A 36 8.09 -4.91 -4.34
CA ASN A 36 9.40 -5.27 -4.89
C ASN A 36 9.77 -6.70 -4.45
N ASP A 37 9.11 -7.68 -5.06
CA ASP A 37 9.28 -9.12 -4.80
C ASP A 37 9.30 -9.47 -3.29
N SER A 38 8.28 -9.04 -2.55
CA SER A 38 8.15 -9.46 -1.16
C SER A 38 7.87 -10.95 -1.09
N ILE A 39 8.61 -11.65 -0.23
CA ILE A 39 8.42 -13.08 0.07
C ILE A 39 7.63 -13.32 1.36
N ASP A 40 7.29 -12.24 2.05
CA ASP A 40 6.48 -12.23 3.27
C ASP A 40 5.02 -11.83 2.98
N LYS A 41 4.25 -11.47 4.01
CA LYS A 41 2.83 -11.12 3.85
C LYS A 41 2.59 -9.67 3.39
N THR A 42 3.60 -8.91 2.99
CA THR A 42 3.47 -7.48 2.62
C THR A 42 2.35 -7.23 1.61
N ALA A 43 2.40 -7.91 0.46
CA ALA A 43 1.39 -7.76 -0.59
C ALA A 43 0.00 -8.22 -0.14
N GLN A 44 -0.08 -9.29 0.67
CA GLN A 44 -1.35 -9.77 1.21
C GLN A 44 -1.98 -8.74 2.15
N ILE A 45 -1.18 -8.15 3.04
CA ILE A 45 -1.64 -7.11 3.96
C ILE A 45 -2.09 -5.89 3.17
N ALA A 46 -1.30 -5.41 2.19
CA ALA A 46 -1.68 -4.28 1.35
C ALA A 46 -3.04 -4.45 0.67
N ARG A 47 -3.30 -5.62 0.05
CA ARG A 47 -4.60 -5.92 -0.57
C ARG A 47 -5.75 -5.89 0.45
N ARG A 48 -5.56 -6.39 1.67
CA ARG A 48 -6.58 -6.37 2.73
C ARG A 48 -6.97 -4.96 3.17
N TYR A 49 -6.08 -3.99 3.01
CA TYR A 49 -6.36 -2.57 3.28
C TYR A 49 -7.01 -1.84 2.11
N GLY A 50 -7.29 -2.53 0.99
CA GLY A 50 -7.90 -1.93 -0.20
C GLY A 50 -6.90 -1.23 -1.13
N ALA A 51 -5.60 -1.39 -0.91
CA ALA A 51 -4.59 -0.86 -1.81
C ALA A 51 -4.53 -1.66 -3.13
N ARG A 52 -4.29 -0.95 -4.23
CA ARG A 52 -3.95 -1.56 -5.52
C ARG A 52 -2.49 -1.98 -5.49
N VAL A 53 -2.23 -3.29 -5.51
CA VAL A 53 -0.86 -3.83 -5.47
C VAL A 53 -0.35 -4.09 -6.89
N ILE A 54 0.78 -3.48 -7.24
CA ILE A 54 1.52 -3.71 -8.48
C ILE A 54 2.80 -4.48 -8.15
N PRO A 55 2.96 -5.73 -8.60
CA PRO A 55 4.21 -6.47 -8.45
C PRO A 55 5.27 -5.91 -9.41
N PHE A 56 6.52 -5.88 -8.95
CA PHE A 56 7.72 -5.63 -9.75
C PHE A 56 8.61 -6.87 -9.72
#